data_AF-A0A9E3MTF1-F1
#
_entry.id   AF-A0A9E3MTF1-F1
#
_cell.length_a   1.000
_cell.length_b   1.000
_cell.length_c   1.000
_cell.angle_alpha   90.00
_cell.angle_beta   90.00
_cell.angle_gamma   90.00
#
_symmetry.space_group_name_H-M   'P 1'
#
loop_
_entity.id
_entity.type
_entity.pdbx_description
1 polymer ?
#
loop_
_entity_poly.entity_id
_entity_poly.type
_entity_poly.pdbx_seq_one_letter_code
_entity_poly.pdbx_strand_id
1 'polypeptide(L)'
;MAAPNSRIDVALPEDVPLSDVYPEILRLSGQTPEEAAPTGYNLVRRDGSVLDDGRSLSELQIRDGELLLLRPFADSLPPAVFDDVVDAVAAVVEADRRSWNDGMMRVVGLTAGALLLTMMALALWFSEPLRHDMHGLPGVIAGVTGVVLVALASVRARVYDDHHAAVALGLASLPHLMVGGSGIMALDAGEGPGRLNLLVGFAVVLVAAVLLVLMLPQKDAPFIAAAFGAGIGVLATFAAIVSEAEPRETAAVTAVVMVAVIGFLPGWSARFSRLPIGFRSPDQIAKRGRAEDQQEQEPVDYQLITDQARRGHELLLGLVGGAAVTGVASAGVVLGFSSSGWAQLLSLAAGLAMLMRARLFLYTSQVVTLMISGIITVSLLVLGLALNPPAEIIKDLVYDHNSAPLDIRTVWLSAAVALGATLLVAIALIVPRKGVTPFWGRMLDLSEGAVLLSLVPLCLAVLDLYAAARGMTS
;
A
#
# COMPACT_ATOMS: atom_id res chain seq x y z
N MET A 1 -14.74 26.37 -26.32
CA MET A 1 -14.03 27.16 -25.29
C MET A 1 -14.02 26.40 -23.96
N ALA A 2 -12.96 26.49 -23.17
CA ALA A 2 -12.86 25.85 -21.85
C ALA A 2 -12.61 26.89 -20.76
N ALA A 3 -13.56 27.02 -19.84
CA ALA A 3 -13.39 27.70 -18.56
C ALA A 3 -12.91 26.67 -17.50
N PRO A 4 -12.34 27.13 -16.36
CA PRO A 4 -11.73 26.24 -15.35
C PRO A 4 -12.63 25.07 -14.89
N ASN A 5 -13.95 25.29 -14.86
CA ASN A 5 -14.93 24.30 -14.40
C ASN A 5 -15.98 23.91 -15.47
N SER A 6 -15.86 24.37 -16.72
CA SER A 6 -16.87 24.09 -17.76
C SER A 6 -16.33 24.22 -19.18
N ARG A 7 -16.81 23.37 -20.10
CA ARG A 7 -16.58 23.51 -21.54
C ARG A 7 -17.84 24.02 -22.22
N ILE A 8 -17.71 25.07 -23.02
CA ILE A 8 -18.82 25.69 -23.76
C ILE A 8 -18.38 25.94 -25.18
N ASP A 9 -19.19 25.51 -26.15
CA ASP A 9 -18.96 25.78 -27.56
C ASP A 9 -19.83 26.99 -27.95
N VAL A 10 -19.18 28.05 -28.42
CA VAL A 10 -19.81 29.35 -28.72
C VAL A 10 -19.38 29.76 -30.12
N ALA A 11 -20.34 30.23 -30.92
CA ALA A 11 -20.07 30.89 -32.20
C ALA A 11 -19.87 32.39 -31.94
N LEU A 12 -18.71 32.92 -32.33
CA LEU A 12 -18.33 34.31 -32.09
C LEU A 12 -18.15 35.05 -33.43
N PRO A 13 -18.49 36.35 -33.53
CA PRO A 13 -18.23 37.13 -34.74
C PRO A 13 -16.74 37.24 -35.05
N GLU A 14 -16.33 37.02 -36.29
CA GLU A 14 -14.91 37.00 -36.69
C GLU A 14 -14.28 38.39 -36.81
N ASP A 15 -15.07 39.41 -37.14
CA ASP A 15 -14.61 40.76 -37.49
C ASP A 15 -14.75 41.80 -36.37
N VAL A 16 -15.19 41.35 -35.19
CA VAL A 16 -15.40 42.22 -34.03
C VAL A 16 -14.20 42.10 -33.08
N PRO A 17 -13.69 43.20 -32.51
CA PRO A 17 -12.66 43.15 -31.48
C PRO A 17 -13.08 42.25 -30.32
N LEU A 18 -12.14 41.48 -29.79
CA LEU A 18 -12.42 40.53 -28.73
C LEU A 18 -13.03 41.22 -27.49
N SER A 19 -12.59 42.46 -27.19
CA SER A 19 -13.11 43.32 -26.11
C SER A 19 -14.63 43.45 -26.06
N ASP A 20 -15.28 43.47 -27.23
CA ASP A 20 -16.72 43.71 -27.34
C ASP A 20 -17.52 42.40 -27.14
N VAL A 21 -16.86 41.25 -27.31
CA VAL A 21 -17.46 39.92 -27.20
C VAL A 21 -17.19 39.28 -25.83
N TYR A 22 -16.15 39.74 -25.11
CA TYR A 22 -15.80 39.29 -23.76
C TYR A 22 -16.97 39.29 -22.75
N PRO A 23 -17.79 40.34 -22.64
CA PRO A 23 -18.90 40.37 -21.69
C PRO A 23 -19.93 39.26 -21.96
N GLU A 24 -20.18 38.97 -23.24
CA GLU A 24 -21.08 37.92 -23.71
C GLU A 24 -20.51 36.53 -23.35
N ILE A 25 -19.20 36.34 -23.55
CA ILE A 25 -18.47 35.10 -23.23
C ILE A 25 -18.45 34.83 -21.72
N LEU A 26 -18.24 35.87 -20.90
CA LEU A 26 -18.29 35.76 -19.44
C LEU A 26 -19.70 35.41 -18.95
N ARG A 27 -20.72 36.04 -19.53
CA ARG A 27 -22.13 35.73 -19.23
C ARG A 27 -22.48 34.29 -19.57
N LEU A 28 -22.02 33.80 -20.72
CA LEU A 28 -22.27 32.43 -21.18
C LEU A 28 -21.47 31.39 -20.37
N SER A 29 -20.27 31.75 -19.89
CA SER A 29 -19.43 30.87 -19.06
C SER A 29 -19.81 30.81 -17.59
N GLY A 30 -20.71 31.69 -17.13
CA GLY A 30 -21.16 31.72 -15.73
C GLY A 30 -20.04 32.02 -14.73
N GLN A 31 -18.89 32.53 -15.20
CA GLN A 31 -17.74 32.84 -14.37
C GLN A 31 -17.94 34.22 -13.75
N THR A 32 -18.00 34.26 -12.42
CA THR A 32 -18.04 35.51 -11.64
C THR A 32 -16.67 35.67 -10.96
N PRO A 33 -16.02 36.85 -11.05
CA PRO A 33 -14.73 37.05 -10.37
C PRO A 33 -14.84 36.77 -8.87
N GLU A 34 -13.86 36.08 -8.28
CA GLU A 34 -13.74 35.98 -6.83
C GLU A 34 -13.47 37.37 -6.23
N GLU A 35 -14.08 37.62 -5.07
CA GLU A 35 -14.19 38.93 -4.40
C GLU A 35 -12.84 39.58 -4.00
N ALA A 36 -11.72 38.87 -4.18
CA ALA A 36 -10.37 39.27 -3.79
C ALA A 36 -9.34 39.31 -4.95
N ALA A 37 -9.72 38.96 -6.18
CA ALA A 37 -8.79 38.95 -7.33
C ALA A 37 -8.95 40.20 -8.21
N PRO A 38 -7.88 40.70 -8.87
CA PRO A 38 -7.97 41.72 -9.91
C PRO A 38 -9.06 41.34 -10.93
N THR A 39 -10.02 42.24 -11.16
CA THR A 39 -11.18 42.00 -12.01
C THR A 39 -10.77 41.88 -13.48
N GLY A 40 -10.90 40.69 -14.07
CA GLY A 40 -10.69 40.47 -15.50
C GLY A 40 -10.41 39.00 -15.81
N TYR A 41 -10.74 38.58 -17.04
CA TYR A 41 -10.33 37.29 -17.58
C TYR A 41 -9.70 37.50 -18.95
N ASN A 42 -8.64 36.76 -19.23
CA ASN A 42 -7.99 36.76 -20.53
C ASN A 42 -8.28 35.45 -21.25
N LEU A 43 -8.46 35.54 -22.55
CA LEU A 43 -8.50 34.40 -23.45
C LEU A 43 -7.08 33.99 -23.79
N VAL A 44 -6.75 32.74 -23.48
CA VAL A 44 -5.43 32.16 -23.70
C VAL A 44 -5.57 31.01 -24.69
N ARG A 45 -4.68 30.96 -25.68
CA ARG A 45 -4.61 29.84 -26.62
C ARG A 45 -4.02 28.62 -25.91
N ARG A 46 -4.15 27.43 -26.49
CA ARG A 46 -3.64 26.18 -25.89
C ARG A 46 -2.12 26.16 -25.69
N ASP A 47 -1.38 26.96 -26.46
CA ASP A 47 0.07 27.14 -26.34
C ASP A 47 0.49 28.09 -25.19
N GLY A 48 -0.48 28.70 -24.49
CA GLY A 48 -0.23 29.61 -23.39
C GLY A 48 -0.13 31.08 -23.78
N SER A 49 -0.26 31.42 -25.07
CA SER A 49 -0.29 32.82 -25.54
C SER A 49 -1.58 33.52 -25.13
N VAL A 50 -1.45 34.69 -24.50
CA VAL A 50 -2.56 35.57 -24.16
C VAL A 50 -2.99 36.32 -25.42
N LEU A 51 -4.28 36.25 -25.77
CA LEU A 51 -4.82 36.98 -26.90
C LEU A 51 -4.94 38.47 -26.57
N ASP A 52 -4.71 39.31 -27.57
CA ASP A 52 -4.84 40.75 -27.46
C ASP A 52 -6.31 41.15 -27.63
N ASP A 53 -6.89 41.73 -26.58
CA ASP A 53 -8.31 42.07 -26.51
C ASP A 53 -8.73 43.13 -27.54
N GLY A 54 -7.78 43.92 -28.05
CA GLY A 54 -8.03 44.96 -29.05
C GLY A 54 -8.17 44.44 -30.49
N ARG A 55 -7.95 43.14 -30.73
CA ARG A 55 -7.90 42.54 -32.07
C ARG A 55 -9.07 41.59 -32.30
N SER A 56 -9.47 41.43 -33.56
CA SER A 56 -10.52 40.49 -33.95
C SER A 56 -10.01 39.04 -33.99
N LEU A 57 -10.92 38.07 -33.98
CA LEU A 57 -10.56 36.65 -34.11
C LEU A 57 -9.89 36.33 -35.46
N SER A 58 -10.31 37.03 -36.52
CA SER A 58 -9.71 36.91 -37.85
C SER A 58 -8.27 37.46 -37.88
N GLU A 59 -8.01 38.58 -37.21
CA GLU A 59 -6.68 39.17 -37.07
C GLU A 59 -5.71 38.35 -36.20
N LEU A 60 -6.26 37.61 -35.23
CA LEU A 60 -5.53 36.69 -34.35
C LEU A 60 -5.36 35.29 -34.97
N GLN A 61 -5.87 35.08 -36.20
CA GLN A 61 -5.84 33.80 -36.92
C GLN A 61 -6.37 32.62 -36.08
N ILE A 62 -7.47 32.84 -35.36
CA ILE A 62 -8.16 31.77 -34.63
C ILE A 62 -9.01 30.99 -35.62
N ARG A 63 -8.87 29.66 -35.61
CA ARG A 63 -9.60 28.77 -36.54
C ARG A 63 -10.85 28.21 -35.89
N ASP A 64 -11.81 27.82 -36.72
CA ASP A 64 -12.98 27.07 -36.27
C ASP A 64 -12.59 25.80 -35.52
N GLY A 65 -13.22 25.60 -34.35
CA GLY A 65 -12.95 24.47 -33.46
C GLY A 65 -11.70 24.62 -32.60
N GLU A 66 -11.01 25.76 -32.65
CA GLU A 66 -9.87 26.02 -31.80
C GLU A 66 -10.27 26.21 -30.33
N LEU A 67 -9.52 25.59 -29.42
CA LEU A 67 -9.85 25.53 -28.01
C LEU A 67 -9.13 26.64 -27.26
N LEU A 68 -9.88 27.68 -26.89
CA LEU A 68 -9.44 28.79 -26.06
C LEU A 68 -9.74 28.53 -24.58
N LEU A 69 -8.82 28.93 -23.72
CA LEU A 69 -8.87 28.81 -22.27
C LEU A 69 -9.18 30.17 -21.67
N LEU A 70 -10.19 30.25 -20.81
CA LEU A 70 -10.46 31.46 -20.03
C LEU A 70 -9.64 31.41 -18.75
N ARG A 71 -8.71 32.35 -18.57
CA ARG A 71 -7.84 32.43 -17.39
C ARG A 71 -8.09 33.74 -16.63
N PRO A 72 -8.14 33.74 -15.29
CA PRO A 72 -8.19 34.98 -14.51
C PRO A 72 -7.02 35.91 -14.85
N PHE A 73 -7.27 37.21 -14.91
CA PHE A 73 -6.24 38.22 -15.22
C PHE A 73 -5.03 38.12 -14.26
N ALA A 74 -5.28 37.80 -12.99
CA ALA A 74 -4.26 37.56 -11.97
C ALA A 74 -3.20 36.52 -12.39
N ASP A 75 -3.62 35.49 -13.13
CA ASP A 75 -2.76 34.38 -13.57
C ASP A 75 -2.15 34.63 -14.98
N SER A 76 -2.43 35.78 -15.56
CA SER A 76 -1.97 36.23 -16.89
C SER A 76 -1.02 37.43 -16.83
N LEU A 77 -0.71 37.95 -15.63
CA LEU A 77 0.30 38.98 -15.48
C LEU A 77 1.68 38.44 -15.87
N PRO A 78 2.54 39.28 -16.48
CA PRO A 78 3.95 38.96 -16.66
C PRO A 78 4.57 38.55 -15.33
N PRO A 79 5.52 37.60 -15.31
CA PRO A 79 6.22 37.26 -14.08
C PRO A 79 6.81 38.54 -13.46
N ALA A 80 6.69 38.67 -12.14
CA ALA A 80 7.22 39.82 -11.42
C ALA A 80 8.69 40.02 -11.80
N VAL A 81 8.98 41.17 -12.40
CA VAL A 81 10.35 41.58 -12.69
C VAL A 81 10.86 42.21 -11.41
N PHE A 82 11.73 41.48 -10.72
CA PHE A 82 12.38 41.97 -9.51
C PHE A 82 13.59 42.83 -9.92
N ASP A 83 13.67 44.04 -9.37
CA ASP A 83 14.78 44.96 -9.63
C ASP A 83 16.07 44.52 -8.93
N ASP A 84 15.97 43.66 -7.91
CA ASP A 84 17.10 43.08 -7.18
C ASP A 84 17.10 41.55 -7.27
N VAL A 85 18.26 40.98 -7.58
CA VAL A 85 18.50 39.54 -7.59
C VAL A 85 18.28 38.95 -6.20
N VAL A 86 18.54 39.71 -5.14
CA VAL A 86 18.30 39.28 -3.75
C VAL A 86 16.82 39.08 -3.48
N ASP A 87 15.96 39.99 -3.94
CA ASP A 87 14.51 39.88 -3.77
C ASP A 87 13.91 38.78 -4.66
N ALA A 88 14.44 38.61 -5.88
CA ALA A 88 14.08 37.49 -6.74
C ALA A 88 14.41 36.13 -6.09
N VAL A 89 15.62 36.00 -5.53
CA VAL A 89 16.06 34.79 -4.82
C VAL A 89 15.26 34.61 -3.54
N ALA A 90 14.96 35.67 -2.78
CA ALA A 90 14.13 35.59 -1.58
C ALA A 90 12.71 35.11 -1.91
N ALA A 91 12.07 35.68 -2.92
CA ALA A 91 10.72 35.28 -3.35
C ALA A 91 10.68 33.84 -3.89
N VAL A 92 11.70 33.42 -4.64
CA VAL A 92 11.82 32.03 -5.12
C VAL A 92 12.09 31.06 -3.96
N VAL A 93 12.94 31.42 -3.00
CA VAL A 93 13.24 30.60 -1.82
C VAL A 93 12.05 30.50 -0.87
N GLU A 94 11.25 31.56 -0.74
CA GLU A 94 10.03 31.58 0.07
C GLU A 94 8.90 30.79 -0.59
N ALA A 95 8.79 30.81 -1.92
CA ALA A 95 7.84 29.99 -2.68
C ALA A 95 8.23 28.49 -2.71
N ASP A 96 9.52 28.17 -2.76
CA ASP A 96 10.02 26.79 -2.90
C ASP A 96 10.27 26.09 -1.55
N ARG A 97 10.40 26.84 -0.45
CA ARG A 97 10.43 26.25 0.89
C ARG A 97 9.00 25.92 1.32
N ARG A 98 8.67 24.63 1.29
CA ARG A 98 7.67 24.06 2.19
C ARG A 98 8.14 24.27 3.64
N SER A 99 7.90 25.46 4.17
CA SER A 99 8.22 25.81 5.55
C SER A 99 7.45 24.88 6.48
N TRP A 100 8.06 24.55 7.62
CA TRP A 100 7.43 23.72 8.65
C TRP A 100 6.08 24.31 9.02
N ASN A 101 5.02 23.55 8.79
CA ASN A 101 3.65 23.96 9.07
C ASN A 101 2.98 23.03 10.08
N ASP A 102 1.85 23.48 10.62
CA ASP A 102 1.07 22.72 11.61
C ASP A 102 0.62 21.35 11.08
N GLY A 103 0.41 21.22 9.77
CA GLY A 103 0.10 19.96 9.11
C GLY A 103 1.26 18.94 9.21
N MET A 104 2.49 19.38 8.93
CA MET A 104 3.69 18.56 9.08
C MET A 104 3.93 18.20 10.55
N MET A 105 3.78 19.17 11.47
CA MET A 105 3.89 18.92 12.91
C MET A 105 2.88 17.87 13.38
N ARG A 106 1.64 17.93 12.89
CA ARG A 106 0.60 16.96 13.18
C ARG A 106 0.92 15.57 12.64
N VAL A 107 1.39 15.46 11.39
CA VAL A 107 1.78 14.17 10.80
C VAL A 107 2.95 13.55 11.58
N VAL A 108 3.98 14.35 11.90
CA VAL A 108 5.12 13.88 12.69
C VAL A 108 4.69 13.49 14.10
N GLY A 109 3.87 14.30 14.77
CA GLY A 109 3.39 14.00 16.12
C GLY A 109 2.54 12.72 16.19
N LEU A 110 1.61 12.54 15.25
CA LEU A 110 0.77 11.34 15.19
C LEU A 110 1.59 10.09 14.84
N THR A 111 2.52 10.19 13.89
CA THR A 111 3.37 9.05 13.50
C THR A 111 4.35 8.67 14.61
N ALA A 112 5.02 9.64 15.23
CA ALA A 112 5.92 9.41 16.37
C ALA A 112 5.17 8.87 17.59
N GLY A 113 3.98 9.41 17.89
CA GLY A 113 3.12 8.90 18.98
C GLY A 113 2.69 7.45 18.75
N ALA A 114 2.20 7.14 17.55
CA ALA A 114 1.81 5.77 17.20
C ALA A 114 3.01 4.79 17.23
N LEU A 115 4.19 5.25 16.80
CA LEU A 115 5.43 4.48 16.87
C LEU A 115 5.84 4.20 18.32
N LEU A 116 5.85 5.22 19.19
CA LEU A 116 6.21 5.07 20.60
C LEU A 116 5.22 4.14 21.33
N LEU A 117 3.92 4.25 21.04
CA LEU A 117 2.92 3.32 21.56
C LEU A 117 3.19 1.90 21.06
N THR A 118 3.49 1.71 19.78
CA THR A 118 3.85 0.38 19.24
C THR A 118 5.10 -0.18 19.92
N MET A 119 6.11 0.66 20.16
CA MET A 119 7.32 0.28 20.91
C MET A 119 7.02 -0.03 22.38
N MET A 120 6.03 0.60 22.99
CA MET A 120 5.56 0.25 24.34
C MET A 120 4.99 -1.17 24.37
N ALA A 121 4.18 -1.58 23.39
CA ALA A 121 3.71 -2.97 23.31
C ALA A 121 4.87 -3.97 23.22
N LEU A 122 5.91 -3.62 22.44
CA LEU A 122 7.13 -4.41 22.35
C LEU A 122 7.88 -4.46 23.69
N ALA A 123 8.02 -3.32 24.38
CA ALA A 123 8.65 -3.24 25.69
C ALA A 123 7.90 -4.09 26.74
N LEU A 124 6.56 -4.12 26.68
CA LEU A 124 5.74 -4.98 27.54
C LEU A 124 5.94 -6.46 27.20
N TRP A 125 6.02 -6.82 25.92
CA TRP A 125 6.33 -8.19 25.49
C TRP A 125 7.69 -8.68 26.05
N PHE A 126 8.70 -7.82 26.04
CA PHE A 126 10.05 -8.13 26.54
C PHE A 126 10.26 -7.82 28.04
N SER A 127 9.23 -7.38 28.76
CA SER A 127 9.34 -7.06 30.20
C SER A 127 9.59 -8.30 31.06
N GLU A 128 9.23 -9.48 30.56
CA GLU A 128 9.61 -10.78 31.11
C GLU A 128 10.50 -11.54 30.11
N PRO A 129 11.83 -11.29 30.12
CA PRO A 129 12.73 -11.74 29.06
C PRO A 129 12.85 -13.26 28.90
N LEU A 130 12.50 -14.01 29.94
CA LEU A 130 12.73 -15.47 30.00
C LEU A 130 11.52 -16.27 29.51
N ARG A 131 10.31 -15.84 29.86
CA ARG A 131 9.08 -16.63 29.63
C ARG A 131 8.09 -15.94 28.72
N HIS A 132 8.21 -14.62 28.53
CA HIS A 132 7.18 -13.80 27.88
C HIS A 132 5.78 -14.11 28.43
N ASP A 133 5.67 -14.37 29.75
CA ASP A 133 4.40 -14.68 30.37
C ASP A 133 3.56 -13.40 30.42
N MET A 134 2.52 -13.40 29.60
CA MET A 134 1.63 -12.25 29.46
C MET A 134 0.41 -12.39 30.39
N HIS A 135 0.28 -13.49 31.14
CA HIS A 135 -0.77 -13.71 32.13
C HIS A 135 -0.46 -12.99 33.45
N GLY A 136 -0.22 -11.69 33.35
CA GLY A 136 0.21 -10.88 34.48
C GLY A 136 0.02 -9.39 34.22
N LEU A 137 0.71 -8.58 35.02
CA LEU A 137 0.65 -7.13 34.92
C LEU A 137 1.00 -6.59 33.51
N PRO A 138 2.03 -7.11 32.79
CA PRO A 138 2.34 -6.63 31.44
C PRO A 138 1.19 -6.83 30.44
N GLY A 139 0.53 -7.99 30.47
CA GLY A 139 -0.62 -8.27 29.60
C GLY A 139 -1.86 -7.47 29.96
N VAL A 140 -2.10 -7.22 31.25
CA VAL A 140 -3.19 -6.32 31.69
C VAL A 140 -2.95 -4.90 31.21
N ILE A 141 -1.73 -4.36 31.37
CA ILE A 141 -1.38 -3.03 30.87
C ILE A 141 -1.54 -2.97 29.35
N ALA A 142 -1.04 -3.98 28.62
CA ALA A 142 -1.18 -4.05 27.18
C ALA A 142 -2.66 -4.09 26.77
N GLY A 143 -3.46 -4.97 27.36
CA GLY A 143 -4.89 -5.09 27.08
C GLY A 143 -5.66 -3.80 27.35
N VAL A 144 -5.46 -3.18 28.51
CA VAL A 144 -6.11 -1.92 28.88
C VAL A 144 -5.70 -0.79 27.93
N THR A 145 -4.41 -0.63 27.65
CA THR A 145 -3.93 0.38 26.70
C THR A 145 -4.52 0.15 25.31
N GLY A 146 -4.57 -1.11 24.84
CA GLY A 146 -5.20 -1.47 23.57
C GLY A 146 -6.67 -1.05 23.50
N VAL A 147 -7.46 -1.38 24.52
CA VAL A 147 -8.89 -1.00 24.59
C VAL A 147 -9.06 0.52 24.64
N VAL A 148 -8.25 1.22 25.43
CA VAL A 148 -8.27 2.69 25.51
C VAL A 148 -7.94 3.31 24.16
N LEU A 149 -6.94 2.81 23.45
CA LEU A 149 -6.56 3.31 22.13
C LEU A 149 -7.65 3.07 21.08
N VAL A 150 -8.35 1.92 21.11
CA VAL A 150 -9.53 1.68 20.26
C VAL A 150 -10.66 2.67 20.55
N ALA A 151 -10.93 2.92 21.83
CA ALA A 151 -11.95 3.89 22.24
C ALA A 151 -11.58 5.30 21.77
N LEU A 152 -10.33 5.74 21.99
CA LEU A 152 -9.84 7.04 21.52
C LEU A 152 -9.88 7.14 19.99
N ALA A 153 -9.47 6.10 19.27
CA ALA A 153 -9.56 6.07 17.81
C ALA A 153 -11.01 6.25 17.33
N SER A 154 -11.95 5.54 17.96
CA SER A 154 -13.38 5.62 17.64
C SER A 154 -13.95 7.01 17.93
N VAL A 155 -13.59 7.62 19.07
CA VAL A 155 -13.99 8.99 19.43
C VAL A 155 -13.40 10.01 18.44
N ARG A 156 -12.12 9.88 18.07
CA ARG A 156 -11.49 10.77 17.08
C ARG A 156 -12.16 10.68 15.72
N ALA A 157 -12.55 9.47 15.29
CA ALA A 157 -13.26 9.27 14.03
C ALA A 157 -14.70 9.82 14.06
N ARG A 158 -15.47 9.54 15.12
CA ARG A 158 -16.92 9.81 15.14
C ARG A 158 -17.30 11.18 15.69
N VAL A 159 -16.53 11.71 16.65
CA VAL A 159 -16.85 12.97 17.35
C VAL A 159 -16.06 14.13 16.76
N TYR A 160 -14.78 13.91 16.43
CA TYR A 160 -13.89 14.96 15.95
C TYR A 160 -13.68 14.95 14.43
N ASP A 161 -14.26 13.98 13.72
CA ASP A 161 -14.06 13.73 12.28
C ASP A 161 -12.57 13.62 11.86
N ASP A 162 -11.71 13.30 12.83
CA ASP A 162 -10.26 13.23 12.69
C ASP A 162 -9.83 11.80 12.35
N HIS A 163 -9.99 11.47 11.08
CA HIS A 163 -9.65 10.17 10.53
C HIS A 163 -8.15 9.83 10.60
N HIS A 164 -7.26 10.82 10.54
CA HIS A 164 -5.82 10.57 10.58
C HIS A 164 -5.35 10.18 11.99
N ALA A 165 -5.83 10.88 13.02
CA ALA A 165 -5.54 10.49 14.40
C ALA A 165 -6.21 9.15 14.75
N ALA A 166 -7.43 8.91 14.25
CA ALA A 166 -8.12 7.64 14.45
C ALA A 166 -7.33 6.44 13.87
N VAL A 167 -6.81 6.57 12.65
CA VAL A 167 -5.96 5.52 12.04
C VAL A 167 -4.68 5.31 12.83
N ALA A 168 -4.00 6.39 13.25
CA ALA A 168 -2.76 6.30 14.02
C ALA A 168 -2.95 5.58 15.37
N LEU A 169 -3.97 5.98 16.13
CA LEU A 169 -4.31 5.37 17.43
C LEU A 169 -4.83 3.94 17.28
N GLY A 170 -5.67 3.69 16.26
CA GLY A 170 -6.19 2.37 15.97
C GLY A 170 -5.08 1.39 15.58
N LEU A 171 -4.14 1.79 14.73
CA LEU A 171 -2.98 0.96 14.37
C LEU A 171 -2.10 0.67 15.60
N ALA A 172 -1.85 1.66 16.45
CA ALA A 172 -1.09 1.48 17.68
C ALA A 172 -1.78 0.56 18.70
N SER A 173 -3.11 0.41 18.63
CA SER A 173 -3.87 -0.49 19.52
C SER A 173 -3.66 -1.98 19.22
N LEU A 174 -3.42 -2.36 17.95
CA LEU A 174 -3.40 -3.76 17.53
C LEU A 174 -2.26 -4.58 18.19
N PRO A 175 -1.00 -4.08 18.26
CA PRO A 175 0.06 -4.79 18.96
C PRO A 175 -0.23 -4.98 20.45
N HIS A 176 -0.81 -3.97 21.10
CA HIS A 176 -1.20 -4.04 22.51
C HIS A 176 -2.29 -5.09 22.75
N LEU A 177 -3.27 -5.17 21.86
CA LEU A 177 -4.34 -6.16 21.93
C LEU A 177 -3.86 -7.58 21.60
N MET A 178 -2.87 -7.73 20.72
CA MET A 178 -2.20 -9.01 20.49
C MET A 178 -1.51 -9.49 21.78
N VAL A 179 -0.71 -8.62 22.39
CA VAL A 179 0.02 -8.89 23.63
C VAL A 179 -0.97 -9.20 24.76
N GLY A 180 -1.94 -8.31 25.04
CA GLY A 180 -2.94 -8.53 26.07
C GLY A 180 -3.81 -9.77 25.83
N GLY A 181 -4.19 -10.03 24.56
CA GLY A 181 -4.97 -11.21 24.18
C GLY A 181 -4.21 -12.52 24.41
N SER A 182 -2.90 -12.53 24.13
CA SER A 182 -2.05 -13.69 24.41
C SER A 182 -1.93 -14.03 25.90
N GLY A 183 -2.21 -13.06 26.78
CA GLY A 183 -2.18 -13.21 28.24
C GLY A 183 -3.51 -13.60 28.89
N ILE A 184 -4.59 -13.82 28.12
CA ILE A 184 -5.91 -14.17 28.68
C ILE A 184 -5.87 -15.52 29.41
N MET A 185 -5.07 -16.47 28.91
CA MET A 185 -4.89 -17.79 29.50
C MET A 185 -3.54 -17.89 30.18
N ALA A 186 -3.50 -18.54 31.34
CA ALA A 186 -2.26 -18.82 32.06
C ALA A 186 -1.38 -19.78 31.26
N LEU A 187 -0.06 -19.57 31.33
CA LEU A 187 0.92 -20.50 30.77
C LEU A 187 1.14 -21.66 31.74
N ASP A 188 1.29 -22.87 31.20
CA ASP A 188 1.71 -24.02 32.00
C ASP A 188 3.14 -23.82 32.54
N ALA A 189 3.41 -24.40 33.71
CA ALA A 189 4.66 -24.19 34.43
C ALA A 189 5.86 -24.72 33.63
N GLY A 190 6.75 -23.80 33.22
CA GLY A 190 7.98 -24.12 32.48
C GLY A 190 7.89 -23.95 30.97
N GLU A 191 6.72 -23.64 30.41
CA GLU A 191 6.54 -23.39 28.99
C GLU A 191 6.49 -21.87 28.68
N GLY A 192 6.84 -21.52 27.44
CA GLY A 192 6.68 -20.17 26.87
C GLY A 192 5.32 -19.98 26.19
N PRO A 193 5.08 -18.84 25.50
CA PRO A 193 3.81 -18.58 24.83
C PRO A 193 3.50 -19.65 23.78
N GLY A 194 2.46 -20.45 24.05
CA GLY A 194 2.06 -21.57 23.21
C GLY A 194 1.19 -21.18 22.02
N ARG A 195 0.84 -22.20 21.20
CA ARG A 195 -0.03 -22.03 20.01
C ARG A 195 -1.40 -21.46 20.39
N LEU A 196 -1.94 -21.84 21.54
CA LEU A 196 -3.25 -21.36 22.01
C LEU A 196 -3.23 -19.87 22.35
N ASN A 197 -2.19 -19.39 23.04
CA ASN A 197 -2.03 -17.97 23.36
C ASN A 197 -1.94 -17.12 22.09
N LEU A 198 -1.22 -17.61 21.07
CA LEU A 198 -1.14 -16.95 19.77
C LEU A 198 -2.51 -16.92 19.06
N LEU A 199 -3.26 -18.02 19.10
CA LEU A 199 -4.61 -18.11 18.54
C LEU A 199 -5.55 -17.07 19.18
N VAL A 200 -5.53 -16.98 20.52
CA VAL A 200 -6.36 -16.02 21.26
C VAL A 200 -5.92 -14.59 20.97
N GLY A 201 -4.62 -14.31 20.89
CA GLY A 201 -4.09 -13.02 20.46
C GLY A 201 -4.63 -12.60 19.09
N PHE A 202 -4.56 -13.50 18.09
CA PHE A 202 -5.15 -13.24 16.77
C PHE A 202 -6.67 -13.03 16.83
N ALA A 203 -7.39 -13.81 17.63
CA ALA A 203 -8.84 -13.65 17.78
C ALA A 203 -9.22 -12.27 18.36
N VAL A 204 -8.48 -11.80 19.37
CA VAL A 204 -8.68 -10.46 19.96
C VAL A 204 -8.39 -9.36 18.94
N VAL A 205 -7.27 -9.47 18.20
CA VAL A 205 -6.93 -8.51 17.13
C VAL A 205 -7.99 -8.53 16.03
N LEU A 206 -8.51 -9.70 15.64
CA LEU A 206 -9.57 -9.83 14.65
C LEU A 206 -10.83 -9.09 15.09
N VAL A 207 -11.30 -9.32 16.33
CA VAL A 207 -12.47 -8.64 16.88
C VAL A 207 -12.28 -7.13 16.91
N ALA A 208 -11.11 -6.67 17.37
CA ALA A 208 -10.81 -5.25 17.44
C ALA A 208 -10.67 -4.59 16.06
N ALA A 209 -10.05 -5.27 15.11
CA ALA A 209 -9.93 -4.79 13.73
C ALA A 209 -11.31 -4.68 13.06
N VAL A 210 -12.18 -5.67 13.23
CA VAL A 210 -13.58 -5.60 12.75
C VAL A 210 -14.33 -4.45 13.41
N LEU A 211 -14.17 -4.26 14.73
CA LEU A 211 -14.77 -3.13 15.44
C LEU A 211 -14.29 -1.79 14.86
N LEU A 212 -12.99 -1.64 14.61
CA LEU A 212 -12.43 -0.42 14.02
C LEU A 212 -12.94 -0.18 12.60
N VAL A 213 -13.10 -1.23 11.77
CA VAL A 213 -13.75 -1.11 10.44
C VAL A 213 -15.19 -0.62 10.56
N LEU A 214 -15.95 -1.10 11.56
CA LEU A 214 -17.34 -0.67 11.79
C LEU A 214 -17.42 0.76 12.35
N MET A 215 -16.43 1.17 13.14
CA MET A 215 -16.40 2.47 13.81
C MET A 215 -15.84 3.58 12.93
N LEU A 216 -14.97 3.30 11.97
CA LEU A 216 -14.34 4.31 11.10
C LEU A 216 -15.07 4.40 9.74
N PRO A 217 -15.71 5.53 9.42
CA PRO A 217 -16.45 5.69 8.16
C PRO A 217 -15.57 5.77 6.90
N GLN A 218 -14.30 6.19 7.05
CA GLN A 218 -13.34 6.34 5.95
C GLN A 218 -11.95 5.86 6.38
N LYS A 219 -11.10 5.55 5.38
CA LYS A 219 -9.69 5.11 5.57
C LYS A 219 -9.58 3.84 6.42
N ASP A 220 -10.46 2.88 6.18
CA ASP A 220 -10.57 1.61 6.90
C ASP A 220 -9.65 0.50 6.35
N ALA A 221 -8.98 0.70 5.21
CA ALA A 221 -8.02 -0.25 4.64
C ALA A 221 -7.01 -0.87 5.62
N PRO A 222 -6.31 -0.13 6.52
CA PRO A 222 -5.39 -0.74 7.48
C PRO A 222 -6.08 -1.70 8.45
N PHE A 223 -7.34 -1.44 8.82
CA PHE A 223 -8.11 -2.30 9.71
C PHE A 223 -8.68 -3.50 8.98
N ILE A 224 -9.03 -3.36 7.70
CA ILE A 224 -9.35 -4.49 6.82
C ILE A 224 -8.12 -5.40 6.67
N ALA A 225 -6.93 -4.83 6.50
CA ALA A 225 -5.67 -5.57 6.44
C ALA A 225 -5.41 -6.33 7.75
N ALA A 226 -5.59 -5.67 8.89
CA ALA A 226 -5.47 -6.29 10.21
C ALA A 226 -6.49 -7.40 10.43
N ALA A 227 -7.76 -7.19 10.07
CA ALA A 227 -8.80 -8.19 10.20
C ALA A 227 -8.52 -9.41 9.29
N PHE A 228 -8.13 -9.18 8.04
CA PHE A 228 -7.76 -10.26 7.14
C PHE A 228 -6.55 -11.04 7.66
N GLY A 229 -5.47 -10.36 8.03
CA GLY A 229 -4.26 -11.00 8.53
C GLY A 229 -4.49 -11.75 9.84
N ALA A 230 -5.24 -11.16 10.78
CA ALA A 230 -5.62 -11.83 12.03
C ALA A 230 -6.54 -13.03 11.78
N GLY A 231 -7.48 -12.94 10.84
CA GLY A 231 -8.34 -14.06 10.45
C GLY A 231 -7.53 -15.23 9.87
N ILE A 232 -6.57 -14.94 8.99
CA ILE A 232 -5.63 -15.97 8.49
C ILE A 232 -4.76 -16.50 9.63
N GLY A 233 -4.30 -15.65 10.54
CA GLY A 233 -3.56 -16.05 11.74
C GLY A 233 -4.35 -17.03 12.60
N VAL A 234 -5.63 -16.74 12.89
CA VAL A 234 -6.53 -17.66 13.60
C VAL A 234 -6.61 -19.00 12.89
N LEU A 235 -6.87 -19.00 11.57
CA LEU A 235 -7.00 -20.23 10.79
C LEU A 235 -5.70 -21.03 10.74
N ALA A 236 -4.57 -20.37 10.54
CA ALA A 236 -3.26 -21.01 10.47
C ALA A 236 -2.85 -21.60 11.82
N THR A 237 -3.02 -20.86 12.92
CA THR A 237 -2.71 -21.35 14.26
C THR A 237 -3.68 -22.46 14.68
N PHE A 238 -4.97 -22.36 14.32
CA PHE A 238 -5.94 -23.43 14.58
C PHE A 238 -5.56 -24.71 13.82
N ALA A 239 -5.23 -24.60 12.53
CA ALA A 239 -4.76 -25.73 11.73
C ALA A 239 -3.52 -26.36 12.35
N ALA A 240 -2.55 -25.55 12.80
CA ALA A 240 -1.33 -26.01 13.48
C ALA A 240 -1.62 -26.75 14.79
N ILE A 241 -2.66 -26.36 15.53
CA ILE A 241 -3.08 -27.07 16.75
C ILE A 241 -3.68 -28.43 16.39
N VAL A 242 -4.59 -28.47 15.41
CA VAL A 242 -5.31 -29.69 15.01
C VAL A 242 -4.39 -30.71 14.34
N SER A 243 -3.45 -30.26 13.51
CA SER A 243 -2.52 -31.14 12.80
C SER A 243 -1.23 -31.41 13.55
N GLU A 244 -1.07 -30.85 14.75
CA GLU A 244 0.17 -30.85 15.54
C GLU A 244 1.41 -30.29 14.79
N ALA A 245 1.21 -29.66 13.63
CA ALA A 245 2.27 -29.24 12.72
C ALA A 245 3.24 -28.22 13.34
N GLU A 246 4.51 -28.32 12.97
CA GLU A 246 5.53 -27.41 13.49
C GLU A 246 5.30 -25.96 13.00
N PRO A 247 5.80 -24.95 13.72
CA PRO A 247 5.66 -23.54 13.30
C PRO A 247 6.22 -23.29 11.90
N ARG A 248 7.32 -23.98 11.54
CA ARG A 248 7.94 -23.91 10.20
C ARG A 248 6.99 -24.39 9.09
N GLU A 249 6.26 -25.47 9.36
CA GLU A 249 5.36 -26.13 8.40
C GLU A 249 4.12 -25.27 8.15
N THR A 250 3.54 -24.76 9.24
CA THR A 250 2.39 -23.85 9.20
C THR A 250 2.74 -22.56 8.46
N ALA A 251 3.93 -22.00 8.71
CA ALA A 251 4.41 -20.81 8.03
C ALA A 251 4.67 -21.06 6.54
N ALA A 252 5.20 -22.23 6.16
CA ALA A 252 5.42 -22.60 4.76
C ALA A 252 4.11 -22.62 3.98
N VAL A 253 3.09 -23.31 4.50
CA VAL A 253 1.77 -23.36 3.88
C VAL A 253 1.15 -21.97 3.81
N THR A 254 1.19 -21.21 4.91
CA THR A 254 0.64 -19.85 4.97
C THR A 254 1.29 -18.92 3.95
N ALA A 255 2.61 -18.96 3.82
CA ALA A 255 3.34 -18.14 2.85
C ALA A 255 2.91 -18.43 1.41
N VAL A 256 2.84 -19.70 1.03
CA VAL A 256 2.41 -20.10 -0.32
C VAL A 256 0.96 -19.71 -0.59
N VAL A 257 0.06 -19.93 0.39
CA VAL A 257 -1.35 -19.54 0.28
C VAL A 257 -1.49 -18.02 0.13
N MET A 258 -0.74 -17.21 0.88
CA MET A 258 -0.79 -15.75 0.75
C MET A 258 -0.30 -15.26 -0.61
N VAL A 259 0.78 -15.84 -1.14
CA VAL A 259 1.25 -15.51 -2.50
C VAL A 259 0.20 -15.91 -3.56
N ALA A 260 -0.46 -17.06 -3.39
CA ALA A 260 -1.55 -17.46 -4.26
C ALA A 260 -2.74 -16.47 -4.16
N VAL A 261 -3.17 -16.12 -2.96
CA VAL A 261 -4.26 -15.17 -2.70
C VAL A 261 -4.00 -13.84 -3.40
N ILE A 262 -2.78 -13.28 -3.29
CA ILE A 262 -2.40 -12.03 -3.96
C ILE A 262 -2.70 -12.09 -5.47
N GLY A 263 -2.48 -13.24 -6.10
CA GLY A 263 -2.78 -13.45 -7.51
C GLY A 263 -4.28 -13.45 -7.87
N PHE A 264 -5.15 -13.83 -6.93
CA PHE A 264 -6.59 -13.88 -7.11
C PHE A 264 -7.32 -12.61 -6.64
N LEU A 265 -6.68 -11.77 -5.82
CA LEU A 265 -7.28 -10.56 -5.24
C LEU A 265 -7.91 -9.60 -6.28
N PRO A 266 -7.27 -9.30 -7.44
CA PRO A 266 -7.90 -8.44 -8.45
C PRO A 266 -9.24 -9.01 -8.96
N GLY A 267 -9.29 -10.31 -9.22
CA GLY A 267 -10.50 -11.00 -9.69
C GLY A 267 -11.59 -11.09 -8.62
N TRP A 268 -11.22 -11.26 -7.35
CA TRP A 268 -12.17 -11.25 -6.24
C TRP A 268 -12.73 -9.86 -5.97
N SER A 269 -11.90 -8.81 -6.01
CA SER A 269 -12.36 -7.42 -5.84
C SER A 269 -13.35 -6.99 -6.93
N ALA A 270 -13.09 -7.38 -8.18
CA ALA A 270 -14.04 -7.13 -9.27
C ALA A 270 -15.42 -7.77 -9.02
N ARG A 271 -15.48 -8.94 -8.37
CA ARG A 271 -16.74 -9.62 -8.01
C ARG A 271 -17.40 -9.03 -6.77
N PHE A 272 -16.62 -8.70 -5.74
CA PHE A 272 -17.14 -8.18 -4.47
C PHE A 272 -17.60 -6.73 -4.55
N SER A 273 -16.96 -5.91 -5.39
CA SER A 273 -17.32 -4.50 -5.53
C SER A 273 -18.71 -4.29 -6.15
N ARG A 274 -19.33 -5.33 -6.74
CA ARG A 274 -20.56 -5.20 -7.55
C ARG A 274 -20.50 -3.96 -8.44
N LEU A 275 -19.32 -3.61 -8.93
CA LEU A 275 -19.22 -2.65 -10.01
C LEU A 275 -20.17 -3.19 -11.07
N PRO A 276 -21.08 -2.38 -11.61
CA PRO A 276 -21.78 -2.75 -12.82
C PRO A 276 -20.69 -2.81 -13.89
N ILE A 277 -19.94 -3.92 -13.89
CA ILE A 277 -19.10 -4.34 -14.98
C ILE A 277 -20.14 -4.63 -16.05
N GLY A 278 -20.48 -3.60 -16.80
CA GLY A 278 -21.19 -3.71 -18.04
C GLY A 278 -20.29 -4.47 -18.99
N PHE A 279 -20.11 -5.77 -18.75
CA PHE A 279 -19.77 -6.70 -19.80
C PHE A 279 -21.03 -6.82 -20.65
N ARG A 280 -21.27 -5.76 -21.43
CA ARG A 280 -22.27 -5.78 -22.49
C ARG A 280 -21.64 -6.60 -23.59
N SER A 281 -22.19 -7.78 -23.85
CA SER A 281 -21.81 -8.55 -25.03
C SER A 281 -22.03 -7.68 -26.28
N PRO A 282 -21.25 -7.89 -27.37
CA PRO A 282 -21.47 -7.18 -28.63
C PRO A 282 -22.93 -7.22 -29.11
N ASP A 283 -23.64 -8.30 -28.79
CA ASP A 283 -25.08 -8.47 -29.08
C ASP A 283 -25.99 -7.50 -28.30
N GLN A 284 -25.62 -7.09 -27.08
CA GLN A 284 -26.37 -6.09 -26.32
C GLN A 284 -26.17 -4.67 -26.84
N ILE A 285 -24.99 -4.38 -27.42
CA ILE A 285 -24.71 -3.11 -28.12
C ILE A 285 -25.47 -3.08 -29.45
N ALA A 286 -25.47 -4.20 -30.20
CA ALA A 286 -26.19 -4.34 -31.47
C ALA A 286 -27.72 -4.34 -31.31
N LYS A 287 -28.26 -4.78 -30.16
CA LYS A 287 -29.70 -4.70 -29.85
C LYS A 287 -30.14 -3.27 -29.50
N ARG A 288 -29.26 -2.44 -28.93
CA ARG A 288 -29.61 -1.06 -28.55
C ARG A 288 -29.68 -0.10 -29.74
N GLY A 289 -28.86 -0.31 -30.78
CA GLY A 289 -28.99 0.41 -32.05
C GLY A 289 -30.30 0.15 -32.82
N ARG A 290 -31.16 -0.75 -32.33
CA ARG A 290 -32.50 -1.02 -32.88
C ARG A 290 -33.66 -0.71 -31.92
N ALA A 291 -33.36 -0.24 -30.72
CA ALA A 291 -34.35 0.08 -29.68
C ALA A 291 -34.09 1.48 -29.10
N GLU A 292 -33.68 2.43 -29.96
CA GLU A 292 -33.77 3.85 -29.68
C GLU A 292 -35.21 4.29 -29.87
N ASP A 293 -36.07 3.95 -28.90
CA ASP A 293 -37.28 4.69 -28.58
C ASP A 293 -37.83 4.12 -27.26
N GLN A 294 -37.92 4.96 -26.23
CA GLN A 294 -38.55 4.71 -24.93
C GLN A 294 -37.81 3.84 -23.89
N GLN A 295 -36.60 4.24 -23.49
CA GLN A 295 -36.16 3.96 -22.12
C GLN A 295 -35.61 5.23 -21.49
N GLU A 296 -36.40 5.77 -20.56
CA GLU A 296 -35.99 6.80 -19.61
C GLU A 296 -34.59 6.45 -19.09
N GLN A 297 -33.64 7.33 -19.37
CA GLN A 297 -32.32 7.27 -18.76
C GLN A 297 -32.52 7.62 -17.29
N GLU A 298 -32.72 6.60 -16.46
CA GLU A 298 -32.73 6.73 -15.00
C GLU A 298 -31.43 7.46 -14.60
N PRO A 299 -31.50 8.61 -13.90
CA PRO A 299 -30.33 9.41 -13.59
C PRO A 299 -29.41 8.57 -12.70
N VAL A 300 -28.33 8.08 -13.31
CA VAL A 300 -27.32 7.31 -12.61
C VAL A 300 -26.66 8.24 -11.59
N ASP A 301 -26.94 8.01 -10.32
CA ASP A 301 -26.39 8.80 -9.22
C ASP A 301 -24.87 8.63 -9.19
N TYR A 302 -24.18 9.64 -9.72
CA TYR A 302 -22.73 9.67 -9.86
C TYR A 302 -22.04 9.60 -8.49
N GLN A 303 -22.70 10.10 -7.42
CA GLN A 303 -22.16 10.07 -6.07
C GLN A 303 -22.16 8.64 -5.50
N LEU A 304 -23.26 7.88 -5.69
CA LEU A 304 -23.34 6.48 -5.26
C LEU A 304 -22.29 5.59 -5.93
N ILE A 305 -22.04 5.78 -7.24
CA ILE A 305 -21.00 5.02 -7.96
C ILE A 305 -19.60 5.39 -7.46
N THR A 306 -19.35 6.67 -7.21
CA THR A 306 -18.04 7.15 -6.74
C THR A 306 -17.72 6.60 -5.34
N ASP A 307 -18.69 6.62 -4.42
CA ASP A 307 -18.53 6.08 -3.08
C ASP A 307 -18.36 4.56 -3.09
N GLN A 308 -19.12 3.85 -3.94
CA GLN A 308 -18.98 2.41 -4.09
C GLN A 308 -17.61 2.02 -4.67
N ALA A 309 -17.11 2.77 -5.66
CA ALA A 309 -15.79 2.55 -6.24
C ALA A 309 -14.67 2.81 -5.22
N ARG A 310 -14.78 3.88 -4.42
CA ARG A 310 -13.81 4.21 -3.36
C ARG A 310 -13.77 3.12 -2.30
N ARG A 311 -14.93 2.61 -1.87
CA ARG A 311 -15.01 1.52 -0.90
C ARG A 311 -14.42 0.22 -1.44
N GLY A 312 -14.65 -0.10 -2.72
CA GLY A 312 -14.03 -1.23 -3.40
C GLY A 312 -12.50 -1.13 -3.45
N HIS A 313 -11.97 0.09 -3.65
CA HIS A 313 -10.53 0.34 -3.62
C HIS A 313 -9.92 0.13 -2.22
N GLU A 314 -10.55 0.68 -1.17
CA GLU A 314 -10.10 0.53 0.22
C GLU A 314 -10.15 -0.94 0.67
N LEU A 315 -11.20 -1.69 0.29
CA LEU A 315 -11.29 -3.13 0.53
C LEU A 315 -10.16 -3.90 -0.16
N LEU A 316 -9.89 -3.62 -1.43
CA LEU A 316 -8.79 -4.27 -2.16
C LEU A 316 -7.43 -3.91 -1.55
N LEU A 317 -7.21 -2.64 -1.20
CA LEU A 317 -5.98 -2.19 -0.55
C LEU A 317 -5.79 -2.89 0.80
N GLY A 318 -6.86 -3.01 1.60
CA GLY A 318 -6.84 -3.73 2.86
C GLY A 318 -6.54 -5.22 2.67
N LEU A 319 -7.17 -5.90 1.72
CA LEU A 319 -6.90 -7.32 1.44
C LEU A 319 -5.46 -7.55 0.96
N VAL A 320 -4.94 -6.68 0.07
CA VAL A 320 -3.54 -6.74 -0.39
C VAL A 320 -2.59 -6.49 0.78
N GLY A 321 -2.88 -5.48 1.61
CA GLY A 321 -2.11 -5.18 2.82
C GLY A 321 -2.10 -6.33 3.82
N GLY A 322 -3.25 -6.96 4.05
CA GLY A 322 -3.37 -8.11 4.95
C GLY A 322 -2.60 -9.32 4.45
N ALA A 323 -2.71 -9.64 3.15
CA ALA A 323 -1.95 -10.73 2.53
C ALA A 323 -0.44 -10.45 2.55
N ALA A 324 -0.03 -9.20 2.31
CA ALA A 324 1.36 -8.76 2.38
C ALA A 324 1.93 -8.90 3.80
N VAL A 325 1.25 -8.35 4.83
CA VAL A 325 1.68 -8.44 6.23
C VAL A 325 1.75 -9.89 6.70
N THR A 326 0.74 -10.69 6.38
CA THR A 326 0.72 -12.12 6.73
C THR A 326 1.85 -12.87 6.03
N GLY A 327 2.08 -12.56 4.75
CA GLY A 327 3.18 -13.11 3.97
C GLY A 327 4.56 -12.75 4.55
N VAL A 328 4.77 -11.51 4.99
CA VAL A 328 6.00 -11.08 5.68
C VAL A 328 6.16 -11.81 7.02
N ALA A 329 5.09 -11.96 7.80
CA ALA A 329 5.13 -12.66 9.07
C ALA A 329 5.50 -14.15 8.86
N SER A 330 4.86 -14.84 7.92
CA SER A 330 5.16 -16.25 7.66
C SER A 330 6.52 -16.43 6.97
N ALA A 331 6.78 -15.75 5.86
CA ALA A 331 7.97 -15.97 5.05
C ALA A 331 9.21 -15.25 5.58
N GLY A 332 9.07 -13.99 5.99
CA GLY A 332 10.19 -13.19 6.49
C GLY A 332 10.56 -13.55 7.92
N VAL A 333 9.59 -13.49 8.84
CA VAL A 333 9.87 -13.67 10.28
C VAL A 333 10.04 -15.14 10.64
N VAL A 334 9.13 -16.03 10.25
CA VAL A 334 9.23 -17.45 10.65
C VAL A 334 10.21 -18.23 9.76
N LEU A 335 10.03 -18.23 8.43
CA LEU A 335 10.89 -19.01 7.54
C LEU A 335 12.30 -18.41 7.38
N GLY A 336 12.44 -17.08 7.37
CA GLY A 336 13.73 -16.41 7.22
C GLY A 336 14.69 -16.65 8.39
N PHE A 337 14.15 -16.83 9.61
CA PHE A 337 14.92 -17.14 10.82
C PHE A 337 15.04 -18.64 11.10
N SER A 338 14.41 -19.50 10.28
CA SER A 338 14.53 -20.95 10.40
C SER A 338 15.95 -21.43 10.09
N SER A 339 16.37 -22.53 10.72
CA SER A 339 17.65 -23.19 10.46
C SER A 339 17.63 -24.08 9.20
N SER A 340 16.44 -24.35 8.64
CA SER A 340 16.29 -25.18 7.44
C SER A 340 16.59 -24.39 6.17
N GLY A 341 17.53 -24.89 5.35
CA GLY A 341 17.86 -24.30 4.05
C GLY A 341 16.66 -24.26 3.10
N TRP A 342 15.74 -25.25 3.17
CA TRP A 342 14.51 -25.24 2.37
C TRP A 342 13.55 -24.13 2.79
N ALA A 343 13.44 -23.85 4.10
CA ALA A 343 12.61 -22.76 4.61
C ALA A 343 13.17 -21.40 4.18
N GLN A 344 14.49 -21.23 4.25
CA GLN A 344 15.17 -20.02 3.77
C GLN A 344 15.00 -19.83 2.25
N LEU A 345 15.07 -20.90 1.46
CA LEU A 345 14.84 -20.83 0.01
C LEU A 345 13.38 -20.49 -0.33
N LEU A 346 12.43 -21.07 0.41
CA LEU A 346 11.01 -20.72 0.27
C LEU A 346 10.74 -19.26 0.66
N SER A 347 11.40 -18.75 1.71
CA SER A 347 11.35 -17.34 2.11
C SER A 347 11.82 -16.42 0.98
N LEU A 348 12.95 -16.75 0.36
CA LEU A 348 13.49 -16.01 -0.79
C LEU A 348 12.50 -16.02 -1.97
N ALA A 349 11.99 -17.20 -2.32
CA ALA A 349 11.04 -17.37 -3.41
C ALA A 349 9.74 -16.60 -3.15
N ALA A 350 9.21 -16.61 -1.92
CA ALA A 350 8.02 -15.86 -1.54
C ALA A 350 8.26 -14.34 -1.58
N GLY A 351 9.41 -13.85 -1.10
CA GLY A 351 9.79 -12.45 -1.18
C GLY A 351 9.89 -11.96 -2.63
N LEU A 352 10.56 -12.73 -3.50
CA LEU A 352 10.65 -12.44 -4.94
C LEU A 352 9.27 -12.49 -5.61
N ALA A 353 8.43 -13.47 -5.27
CA ALA A 353 7.08 -13.57 -5.80
C ALA A 353 6.24 -12.33 -5.44
N MET A 354 6.33 -11.81 -4.21
CA MET A 354 5.62 -10.59 -3.81
C MET A 354 6.10 -9.36 -4.60
N LEU A 355 7.42 -9.23 -4.84
CA LEU A 355 7.97 -8.16 -5.68
C LEU A 355 7.43 -8.25 -7.12
N MET A 356 7.42 -9.43 -7.70
CA MET A 356 6.98 -9.65 -9.09
C MET A 356 5.48 -9.42 -9.25
N ARG A 357 4.68 -9.90 -8.27
CA ARG A 357 3.22 -9.74 -8.22
C ARG A 357 2.76 -8.29 -8.07
N ALA A 358 3.64 -7.36 -7.67
CA ALA A 358 3.32 -5.93 -7.67
C ALA A 358 2.84 -5.45 -9.06
N ARG A 359 3.29 -6.10 -10.15
CA ARG A 359 2.88 -5.79 -11.53
C ARG A 359 1.42 -6.09 -11.85
N LEU A 360 0.72 -6.87 -11.03
CA LEU A 360 -0.71 -7.16 -11.23
C LEU A 360 -1.62 -5.97 -10.89
N PHE A 361 -1.09 -5.00 -10.15
CA PHE A 361 -1.87 -3.88 -9.64
C PHE A 361 -1.49 -2.60 -10.37
N LEU A 362 -2.50 -1.81 -10.74
CA LEU A 362 -2.32 -0.52 -11.41
C LEU A 362 -2.13 0.63 -10.42
N TYR A 363 -2.68 0.48 -9.21
CA TYR A 363 -2.68 1.56 -8.21
C TYR A 363 -1.38 1.60 -7.42
N THR A 364 -0.79 2.79 -7.30
CA THR A 364 0.49 3.03 -6.61
C THR A 364 0.49 2.51 -5.18
N SER A 365 -0.62 2.66 -4.44
CA SER A 365 -0.73 2.16 -3.05
C SER A 365 -0.50 0.65 -2.97
N GLN A 366 -1.18 -0.14 -3.81
CA GLN A 366 -1.09 -1.60 -3.84
C GLN A 366 0.29 -2.08 -4.33
N VAL A 367 0.83 -1.42 -5.35
CA VAL A 367 2.18 -1.70 -5.87
C VAL A 367 3.23 -1.46 -4.78
N VAL A 368 3.18 -0.31 -4.12
CA VAL A 368 4.13 0.05 -3.05
C VAL A 368 4.00 -0.90 -1.87
N THR A 369 2.78 -1.29 -1.45
CA THR A 369 2.57 -2.26 -0.38
C THR A 369 3.25 -3.60 -0.68
N LEU A 370 3.06 -4.17 -1.87
CA LEU A 370 3.70 -5.44 -2.25
C LEU A 370 5.20 -5.32 -2.44
N MET A 371 5.66 -4.21 -3.02
CA MET A 371 7.09 -3.96 -3.21
C MET A 371 7.82 -3.84 -1.87
N ILE A 372 7.27 -3.06 -0.93
CA ILE A 372 7.81 -2.95 0.44
C ILE A 372 7.77 -4.31 1.14
N SER A 373 6.66 -5.04 1.03
CA SER A 373 6.50 -6.38 1.61
C SER A 373 7.56 -7.36 1.12
N GLY A 374 7.81 -7.40 -0.19
CA GLY A 374 8.84 -8.25 -0.78
C GLY A 374 10.25 -7.85 -0.34
N ILE A 375 10.56 -6.55 -0.29
CA ILE A 375 11.84 -6.04 0.23
C ILE A 375 12.03 -6.44 1.69
N ILE A 376 11.04 -6.18 2.56
CA ILE A 376 11.11 -6.53 3.98
C ILE A 376 11.32 -8.03 4.15
N THR A 377 10.61 -8.87 3.38
CA THR A 377 10.76 -10.33 3.44
C THR A 377 12.20 -10.76 3.12
N VAL A 378 12.78 -10.24 2.04
CA VAL A 378 14.17 -10.54 1.66
C VAL A 378 15.17 -9.98 2.69
N SER A 379 14.93 -8.78 3.22
CA SER A 379 15.76 -8.19 4.28
C SER A 379 15.73 -9.02 5.57
N LEU A 380 14.56 -9.51 5.97
CA LEU A 380 14.41 -10.39 7.13
C LEU A 380 15.10 -11.75 6.91
N LEU A 381 15.06 -12.29 5.69
CA LEU A 381 15.84 -13.49 5.35
C LEU A 381 17.34 -13.24 5.48
N VAL A 382 17.85 -12.14 4.94
CA VAL A 382 19.28 -11.78 5.06
C VAL A 382 19.67 -11.62 6.54
N LEU A 383 18.79 -10.98 7.32
CA LEU A 383 18.99 -10.81 8.76
C LEU A 383 18.98 -12.17 9.50
N GLY A 384 18.05 -13.06 9.18
CA GLY A 384 17.98 -14.41 9.75
C GLY A 384 19.21 -15.24 9.40
N LEU A 385 19.69 -15.18 8.14
CA LEU A 385 20.94 -15.82 7.73
C LEU A 385 22.15 -15.26 8.48
N ALA A 386 22.20 -13.95 8.72
CA ALA A 386 23.30 -13.31 9.44
C ALA A 386 23.30 -13.67 10.94
N LEU A 387 22.13 -13.69 11.58
CA LEU A 387 21.99 -13.90 13.02
C LEU A 387 22.03 -15.37 13.44
N ASN A 388 21.60 -16.30 12.57
CA ASN A 388 21.55 -17.74 12.87
C ASN A 388 22.51 -18.54 11.97
N PRO A 389 23.81 -18.61 12.30
CA PRO A 389 24.74 -19.50 11.60
C PRO A 389 24.40 -20.98 11.82
N PRO A 390 24.64 -21.85 10.82
CA PRO A 390 24.52 -23.29 10.97
C PRO A 390 25.31 -23.79 12.17
N ALA A 391 24.72 -24.70 12.96
CA ALA A 391 25.31 -25.20 14.19
C ALA A 391 26.67 -25.89 13.97
N GLU A 392 26.89 -26.51 12.81
CA GLU A 392 28.18 -27.13 12.46
C GLU A 392 29.31 -26.09 12.40
N ILE A 393 29.03 -24.95 11.76
CA ILE A 393 30.01 -23.87 11.62
C ILE A 393 30.34 -23.24 12.98
N ILE A 394 29.34 -23.13 13.87
CA ILE A 394 29.57 -22.66 15.25
C ILE A 394 30.41 -23.68 16.03
N LYS A 395 30.15 -24.98 15.86
CA LYS A 395 30.95 -26.04 16.51
C LYS A 395 32.40 -26.00 16.04
N ASP A 396 32.65 -25.87 14.75
CA ASP A 396 34.01 -25.77 14.21
C ASP A 396 34.76 -24.54 14.74
N LEU A 397 34.06 -23.42 14.94
CA LEU A 397 34.65 -22.22 15.56
C LEU A 397 34.94 -22.45 17.05
N VAL A 398 33.99 -22.99 17.82
CA VAL A 398 34.08 -23.08 19.29
C VAL A 398 35.00 -24.22 19.73
N TYR A 399 34.95 -25.37 19.06
CA TYR A 399 35.74 -26.56 19.41
C TYR A 399 37.07 -26.59 18.65
N ASP A 400 37.03 -26.41 17.33
CA ASP A 400 38.22 -26.58 16.48
C ASP A 400 38.99 -25.27 16.25
N HIS A 401 38.52 -24.14 16.80
CA HIS A 401 39.10 -22.79 16.62
C HIS A 401 39.30 -22.42 15.14
N ASN A 402 38.52 -23.03 14.24
CA ASN A 402 38.66 -22.84 12.81
C ASN A 402 37.62 -21.82 12.31
N SER A 403 38.06 -20.60 12.03
CA SER A 403 37.19 -19.55 11.49
C SER A 403 36.93 -19.67 9.98
N ALA A 404 37.67 -20.51 9.26
CA ALA A 404 37.63 -20.55 7.80
C ALA A 404 36.21 -20.80 7.22
N PRO A 405 35.36 -21.70 7.76
CA PRO A 405 34.00 -21.88 7.25
C PRO A 405 33.10 -20.66 7.47
N LEU A 406 33.30 -19.90 8.54
CA LEU A 406 32.60 -18.63 8.80
C LEU A 406 33.03 -17.55 7.81
N ASP A 407 34.32 -17.43 7.56
CA ASP A 407 34.88 -16.44 6.64
C ASP A 407 34.40 -16.69 5.20
N ILE A 408 34.34 -17.94 4.78
CA ILE A 408 33.78 -18.31 3.46
C ILE A 408 32.29 -17.92 3.39
N ARG A 409 31.51 -18.21 4.43
CA ARG A 409 30.08 -17.87 4.49
C ARG A 409 29.85 -16.36 4.48
N THR A 410 30.65 -15.58 5.21
CA THR A 410 30.51 -14.12 5.26
C THR A 410 30.88 -13.50 3.91
N VAL A 411 31.91 -14.01 3.22
CA VAL A 411 32.26 -13.59 1.86
C VAL A 411 31.13 -13.91 0.88
N TRP A 412 30.58 -15.12 0.91
CA TRP A 412 29.47 -15.49 0.02
C TRP A 412 28.20 -14.69 0.27
N LEU A 413 27.83 -14.52 1.54
CA LEU A 413 26.63 -13.76 1.92
C LEU A 413 26.77 -12.28 1.56
N SER A 414 27.91 -11.67 1.88
CA SER A 414 28.17 -10.27 1.53
C SER A 414 28.23 -10.07 0.00
N ALA A 415 28.84 -10.98 -0.75
CA ALA A 415 28.85 -10.94 -2.21
C ALA A 415 27.44 -11.09 -2.80
N ALA A 416 26.63 -12.03 -2.30
CA ALA A 416 25.26 -12.22 -2.75
C ALA A 416 24.37 -10.99 -2.47
N VAL A 417 24.48 -10.40 -1.28
CA VAL A 417 23.77 -9.17 -0.90
C VAL A 417 24.23 -7.99 -1.75
N ALA A 418 25.54 -7.82 -1.94
CA ALA A 418 26.10 -6.75 -2.78
C ALA A 418 25.65 -6.87 -4.24
N LEU A 419 25.61 -8.09 -4.79
CA LEU A 419 25.11 -8.35 -6.13
C LEU A 419 23.62 -8.00 -6.23
N GLY A 420 22.80 -8.45 -5.27
CA GLY A 420 21.37 -8.14 -5.22
C GLY A 420 21.10 -6.63 -5.12
N ALA A 421 21.82 -5.93 -4.24
CA ALA A 421 21.74 -4.48 -4.10
C ALA A 421 22.15 -3.76 -5.39
N THR A 422 23.26 -4.18 -6.01
CA THR A 422 23.74 -3.61 -7.28
C THR A 422 22.72 -3.80 -8.39
N LEU A 423 22.08 -4.98 -8.46
CA LEU A 423 21.03 -5.25 -9.44
C LEU A 423 19.80 -4.35 -9.21
N LEU A 424 19.33 -4.21 -7.98
CA LEU A 424 18.19 -3.33 -7.65
C LEU A 424 18.50 -1.86 -7.98
N VAL A 425 19.70 -1.39 -7.63
CA VAL A 425 20.17 -0.04 -7.95
C VAL A 425 20.27 0.16 -9.46
N ALA A 426 20.82 -0.81 -10.19
CA ALA A 426 20.90 -0.76 -11.65
C ALA A 426 19.50 -0.69 -12.29
N ILE A 427 18.55 -1.51 -11.82
CA ILE A 427 17.16 -1.46 -12.27
C ILE A 427 16.55 -0.07 -12.01
N ALA A 428 16.70 0.45 -10.79
CA ALA A 428 16.15 1.75 -10.40
C ALA A 428 16.73 2.92 -11.23
N LEU A 429 18.01 2.85 -11.62
CA LEU A 429 18.67 3.90 -12.39
C LEU A 429 18.47 3.78 -13.91
N ILE A 430 18.38 2.55 -14.43
CA ILE A 430 18.35 2.28 -15.88
C ILE A 430 16.92 2.23 -16.42
N VAL A 431 16.01 1.52 -15.75
CA VAL A 431 14.66 1.23 -16.27
C VAL A 431 13.84 2.50 -16.51
N PRO A 432 13.79 3.49 -15.59
CA PRO A 432 13.02 4.71 -15.83
C PRO A 432 13.53 5.54 -17.01
N ARG A 433 14.83 5.45 -17.33
CA ARG A 433 15.47 6.27 -18.37
C ARG A 433 15.40 5.62 -19.75
N LYS A 434 15.62 4.31 -19.82
CA LYS A 434 15.73 3.57 -21.10
C LYS A 434 14.48 2.78 -21.45
N GLY A 435 13.55 2.60 -20.50
CA GLY A 435 12.45 1.65 -20.62
C GLY A 435 12.93 0.19 -20.57
N VAL A 436 11.97 -0.73 -20.55
CA VAL A 436 12.23 -2.18 -20.60
C VAL A 436 12.01 -2.64 -22.03
N THR A 437 13.00 -3.31 -22.64
CA THR A 437 12.81 -3.89 -23.98
C THR A 437 11.85 -5.09 -23.92
N PRO A 438 11.15 -5.44 -25.02
CA PRO A 438 10.22 -6.58 -25.03
C PRO A 438 10.86 -7.90 -24.59
N PHE A 439 12.15 -8.09 -24.88
CA PHE A 439 12.93 -9.24 -24.42
C PHE A 439 13.00 -9.32 -22.88
N TRP A 440 13.34 -8.21 -22.21
CA TRP A 440 13.42 -8.16 -20.75
C TRP A 440 12.04 -8.27 -20.09
N GLY A 441 11.00 -7.73 -20.71
CA GLY A 441 9.61 -7.95 -20.27
C GLY A 441 9.27 -9.45 -20.26
N ARG A 442 9.52 -10.14 -21.37
CA ARG A 442 9.27 -11.59 -21.50
C ARG A 442 10.10 -12.43 -20.53
N MET A 443 11.36 -12.05 -20.31
CA MET A 443 12.23 -12.74 -19.36
C MET A 443 11.74 -12.58 -17.91
N LEU A 444 11.22 -11.40 -17.56
CA LEU A 444 10.61 -11.17 -16.25
C LEU A 444 9.30 -11.95 -16.08
N ASP A 445 8.53 -12.17 -17.14
CA ASP A 445 7.32 -12.99 -17.09
C ASP A 445 7.64 -14.48 -16.91
N LEU A 446 8.67 -14.97 -17.61
CA LEU A 446 9.15 -16.36 -17.48
C LEU A 446 9.72 -16.63 -16.08
N SER A 447 10.53 -15.70 -15.57
CA SER A 447 11.08 -15.81 -14.21
C SER A 447 10.00 -15.71 -13.14
N GLU A 448 8.96 -14.89 -13.34
CA GLU A 448 7.80 -14.87 -12.44
C GLU A 448 7.08 -16.22 -12.43
N GLY A 449 6.81 -16.78 -13.61
CA GLY A 449 6.22 -18.11 -13.73
C GLY A 449 7.06 -19.19 -13.04
N ALA A 450 8.38 -19.16 -13.21
CA ALA A 450 9.30 -20.11 -12.59
C ALA A 450 9.34 -19.99 -11.05
N VAL A 451 9.37 -18.75 -10.52
CA VAL A 451 9.34 -18.50 -9.08
C VAL A 451 8.01 -18.95 -8.48
N LEU A 452 6.88 -18.66 -9.13
CA LEU A 452 5.57 -19.10 -8.65
C LEU A 452 5.42 -20.63 -8.68
N LEU A 453 5.95 -21.28 -9.71
CA LEU A 453 5.91 -22.74 -9.84
C LEU A 453 6.80 -23.44 -8.79
N SER A 454 7.91 -22.82 -8.39
CA SER A 454 8.83 -23.41 -7.40
C SER A 454 8.29 -23.37 -5.96
N LEU A 455 7.34 -22.49 -5.63
CA LEU A 455 6.76 -22.37 -4.29
C LEU A 455 6.17 -23.68 -3.76
N VAL A 456 5.45 -24.42 -4.61
CA VAL A 456 4.79 -25.67 -4.19
C VAL A 456 5.81 -26.77 -3.88
N PRO A 457 6.77 -27.12 -4.77
CA PRO A 457 7.85 -28.05 -4.44
C PRO A 457 8.65 -27.65 -3.19
N LEU A 458 8.95 -26.35 -3.03
CA LEU A 458 9.69 -25.88 -1.86
C LEU A 458 8.89 -26.02 -0.57
N CYS A 459 7.59 -25.77 -0.61
CA CYS A 459 6.71 -26.03 0.53
C CYS A 459 6.70 -27.51 0.90
N LEU A 460 6.58 -28.41 -0.09
CA LEU A 460 6.65 -29.85 0.15
C LEU A 460 8.01 -30.30 0.73
N ALA A 461 9.09 -29.62 0.35
CA ALA A 461 10.41 -29.85 0.94
C ALA A 461 10.49 -29.40 2.41
N VAL A 462 9.88 -28.26 2.75
CA VAL A 462 9.84 -27.77 4.15
C VAL A 462 8.99 -28.68 5.04
N LEU A 463 7.95 -29.29 4.48
CA LEU A 463 7.09 -30.26 5.17
C LEU A 463 7.72 -31.67 5.25
N ASP A 464 8.98 -31.84 4.85
CA ASP A 464 9.72 -33.12 4.85
C ASP A 464 9.03 -34.28 4.07
N LEU A 465 8.07 -33.97 3.17
CA LEU A 465 7.34 -35.00 2.41
C LEU A 465 8.24 -35.81 1.49
N TYR A 466 9.29 -35.21 0.94
CA TYR A 466 10.25 -35.94 0.09
C TYR A 466 11.04 -36.99 0.90
N ALA A 467 11.40 -36.66 2.14
CA ALA A 467 12.08 -37.60 3.03
C ALA A 467 11.13 -38.74 3.43
N ALA A 468 9.88 -38.41 3.78
CA ALA A 468 8.85 -39.40 4.07
C ALA A 468 8.58 -40.34 2.89
N ALA A 469 8.45 -39.81 1.66
CA ALA A 469 8.27 -40.60 0.46
C ALA A 469 9.45 -41.55 0.19
N ARG A 470 10.68 -41.07 0.39
CA ARG A 470 11.89 -41.89 0.24
C ARG A 470 11.92 -43.04 1.25
N GLY A 471 11.55 -42.76 2.50
CA GLY A 471 11.49 -43.75 3.58
C GLY A 471 10.42 -44.82 3.41
N MET A 472 9.38 -44.59 2.61
CA MET A 472 8.38 -45.60 2.25
C MET A 472 8.86 -46.56 1.14
N THR A 473 9.86 -46.16 0.37
CA THR A 473 10.41 -46.96 -0.75
C THR A 473 11.68 -47.73 -0.41
N SER A 474 12.30 -47.43 0.72
CA SER A 474 13.44 -48.15 1.32
C SER A 474 12.95 -49.15 2.34
#